data_AF-A0A8H8DMW0-F1
#
_entry.id   AF-A0A8H8DMW0-F1
#
_cell.length_a   1.000
_cell.length_b   1.000
_cell.length_c   1.000
_cell.angle_alpha   90.00
_cell.angle_beta   90.00
_cell.angle_gamma   90.00
#
_symmetry.space_group_name_H-M   'P 1'
#
loop_
_entity.id
_entity.type
_entity.pdbx_description
1 polymer ?
#
loop_
_entity_poly.entity_id
_entity_poly.type
_entity_poly.pdbx_seq_one_letter_code
_entity_poly.pdbx_strand_id
1 'polypeptide(L)'
;MDNFENATFETLLIPNCGCPQRWAIGEGIGAHLMSQPELVRDMVRQTKARATDIPCSIKIRIHKDVRETVEFVKRAEFAGVDFITVHGRRKWQKSSVPVDVEAIRLVRENASVPIIANGGVFSLKEASGFARDTGVVGVMVCCAKYAGHCSPI
;
A
#
# COMPACT_ATOMS: atom_id res chain seq x y z
N MET A 1 -1.00 27.13 -6.69
CA MET A 1 0.25 26.36 -6.56
C MET A 1 0.49 26.30 -5.07
N ASP A 2 -0.08 25.29 -4.43
CA ASP A 2 -0.13 25.28 -2.97
C ASP A 2 1.21 24.76 -2.46
N ASN A 3 1.85 25.58 -1.62
CA ASN A 3 3.17 25.38 -1.07
C ASN A 3 3.19 24.13 -0.19
N PHE A 4 3.73 23.02 -0.71
CA PHE A 4 4.01 21.79 0.04
C PHE A 4 5.21 21.90 0.99
N GLU A 5 5.87 23.06 1.08
CA GLU A 5 7.18 23.22 1.75
C GLU A 5 7.15 23.12 3.29
N ASN A 6 5.98 23.13 3.93
CA ASN A 6 5.87 23.04 5.40
C ASN A 6 4.75 22.13 5.91
N ALA A 7 4.27 21.19 5.10
CA ALA A 7 3.29 20.22 5.58
C ALA A 7 4.01 19.14 6.43
N THR A 8 3.93 19.23 7.75
CA THR A 8 4.09 18.06 8.61
C THR A 8 2.92 17.12 8.32
N PHE A 9 3.13 16.16 7.42
CA PHE A 9 2.17 15.09 7.18
C PHE A 9 2.23 14.12 8.37
N GLU A 10 1.51 14.43 9.44
CA GLU A 10 1.13 13.42 10.41
C GLU A 10 0.09 12.54 9.73
N THR A 11 0.47 11.31 9.39
CA THR A 11 -0.45 10.27 8.89
C THR A 11 -0.40 9.13 9.86
N LEU A 12 -1.56 8.72 10.34
CA LEU A 12 -1.70 7.52 11.14
C LEU A 12 -1.71 6.34 10.18
N LEU A 13 -0.57 5.67 10.08
CA LEU A 13 -0.45 4.42 9.35
C LEU A 13 -1.13 3.31 10.16
N ILE A 14 -2.24 2.76 9.65
CA ILE A 14 -2.83 1.51 10.12
C ILE A 14 -1.82 0.37 9.91
N PRO A 15 -1.90 -0.74 10.68
CA PRO A 15 -0.99 -1.86 10.56
C PRO A 15 -0.60 -2.21 9.13
N ASN A 16 0.70 -2.43 8.96
CA ASN A 16 1.28 -2.96 7.75
C ASN A 16 0.63 -4.32 7.44
N CYS A 17 -0.35 -4.32 6.54
CA CYS A 17 -1.06 -5.51 6.07
C CYS A 17 -0.25 -6.23 4.96
N GLY A 18 1.01 -5.85 4.73
CA GLY A 18 1.82 -6.36 3.61
C GLY A 18 3.14 -7.01 4.01
N CYS A 19 3.50 -7.05 5.30
CA CYS A 19 4.78 -7.61 5.75
C CYS A 19 4.80 -9.14 5.57
N PRO A 20 5.68 -9.70 4.73
CA PRO A 20 5.73 -11.14 4.48
C PRO A 20 6.62 -11.89 5.48
N GLN A 21 7.16 -11.21 6.49
CA GLN A 21 8.10 -11.81 7.45
C GLN A 21 7.42 -12.92 8.23
N ARG A 22 8.08 -14.09 8.33
CA ARG A 22 7.50 -15.27 8.98
C ARG A 22 7.13 -15.01 10.43
N TRP A 23 7.96 -14.28 11.17
CA TRP A 23 7.68 -13.93 12.57
C TRP A 23 6.41 -13.07 12.68
N ALA A 24 6.26 -12.06 11.81
CA ALA A 24 5.09 -11.19 11.81
C ALA A 24 3.80 -11.95 11.47
N ILE A 25 3.87 -12.86 10.49
CA ILE A 25 2.74 -13.73 10.14
C ILE A 25 2.41 -14.68 11.30
N GLY A 26 3.41 -15.19 12.01
CA GLY A 26 3.23 -16.05 13.19
C GLY A 26 2.49 -15.36 14.34
N GLU A 27 2.73 -14.06 14.52
CA GLU A 27 2.03 -13.20 15.49
C GLU A 27 0.67 -12.68 14.98
N GLY A 28 0.19 -13.13 13.83
CA GLY A 28 -1.11 -12.71 13.28
C GLY A 28 -1.14 -11.30 12.69
N ILE A 29 0.02 -10.66 12.52
CA ILE A 29 0.16 -9.32 11.92
C ILE A 29 0.76 -9.41 10.51
N GLY A 30 1.06 -8.27 9.88
CA GLY A 30 1.66 -8.29 8.55
C GLY A 30 0.68 -8.75 7.47
N ALA A 31 1.19 -9.53 6.52
CA ALA A 31 0.39 -10.13 5.45
C ALA A 31 -0.66 -11.14 5.94
N HIS A 32 -0.66 -11.53 7.23
CA HIS A 32 -1.76 -12.30 7.81
C HIS A 32 -3.08 -11.51 7.80
N LEU A 33 -3.02 -10.19 8.01
CA LEU A 33 -4.20 -9.32 8.07
C LEU A 33 -4.99 -9.28 6.75
N MET A 34 -4.35 -9.59 5.62
CA MET A 34 -5.04 -9.72 4.34
C MET A 34 -6.04 -10.90 4.30
N SER A 35 -5.90 -11.87 5.20
CA SER A 35 -6.89 -12.93 5.41
C SER A 35 -7.94 -12.62 6.48
N GLN A 36 -7.87 -11.43 7.11
CA GLN A 36 -8.74 -11.00 8.19
C GLN A 36 -9.41 -9.64 7.85
N PRO A 37 -10.19 -9.54 6.76
CA PRO A 37 -10.74 -8.27 6.29
C PRO A 37 -11.65 -7.58 7.32
N GLU A 38 -12.39 -8.36 8.13
CA GLU A 38 -13.25 -7.82 9.19
C GLU A 38 -12.43 -7.17 10.31
N LEU A 39 -11.32 -7.80 10.70
CA LEU A 39 -10.39 -7.23 11.68
C LEU A 39 -9.79 -5.92 11.15
N VAL A 40 -9.39 -5.88 9.87
CA VAL A 40 -8.84 -4.67 9.25
C VAL A 40 -9.89 -3.55 9.20
N ARG A 41 -11.13 -3.86 8.85
CA ARG A 41 -12.24 -2.90 8.90
C ARG A 41 -12.39 -2.32 10.31
N ASP A 42 -12.39 -3.16 11.33
CA ASP A 42 -12.59 -2.71 12.72
C ASP A 42 -11.41 -1.87 13.22
N MET A 43 -10.18 -2.22 12.84
CA MET A 43 -8.99 -1.40 13.11
C MET A 43 -9.09 -0.02 12.46
N VAL A 44 -9.45 0.06 11.17
CA VAL A 44 -9.61 1.33 10.46
C VAL A 44 -10.67 2.20 11.14
N ARG A 45 -11.85 1.63 11.45
CA ARG A 45 -12.94 2.35 12.12
C ARG A 45 -12.55 2.88 13.49
N GLN A 46 -11.92 2.04 14.32
CA GLN A 46 -11.47 2.46 15.65
C GLN A 46 -10.41 3.55 15.58
N THR A 47 -9.51 3.47 14.62
CA THR A 47 -8.50 4.51 14.41
C THR A 47 -9.13 5.82 13.99
N LYS A 48 -10.02 5.82 12.98
CA LYS A 48 -10.72 7.04 12.54
C LYS A 48 -11.56 7.67 13.66
N ALA A 49 -12.12 6.86 14.56
CA ALA A 49 -12.86 7.36 15.71
C ALA A 49 -11.98 8.03 16.78
N ARG A 50 -10.69 7.68 16.86
CA ARG A 50 -9.75 8.21 17.86
C ARG A 50 -8.88 9.35 17.34
N ALA A 51 -8.59 9.36 16.05
CA ALA A 51 -7.71 10.32 15.39
C ALA A 51 -8.42 10.88 14.16
N THR A 52 -9.39 11.78 14.39
CA THR A 52 -10.28 12.31 13.34
C THR A 52 -9.55 13.22 12.36
N ASP A 53 -8.55 13.97 12.84
CA ASP A 53 -7.88 15.03 12.07
C ASP A 53 -6.61 14.54 11.36
N ILE A 54 -6.28 13.26 11.54
CA ILE A 54 -5.07 12.63 11.00
C ILE A 54 -5.48 11.65 9.89
N PRO A 55 -4.95 11.78 8.66
CA PRO A 55 -5.19 10.81 7.61
C PRO A 55 -4.81 9.38 8.03
N CYS A 56 -5.70 8.45 7.73
CA CYS A 56 -5.62 7.04 8.01
C CYS A 56 -5.32 6.28 6.73
N SER A 57 -4.26 5.48 6.70
CA SER A 57 -3.91 4.70 5.51
C SER A 57 -3.52 3.27 5.83
N ILE A 58 -3.73 2.36 4.87
CA ILE A 58 -3.24 0.98 4.94
C ILE A 58 -2.21 0.71 3.85
N LYS A 59 -1.28 -0.20 4.13
CA LYS A 59 -0.36 -0.76 3.14
C LYS A 59 -0.61 -2.25 2.97
N ILE A 60 -0.95 -2.67 1.75
CA ILE A 60 -1.28 -4.05 1.41
C ILE A 60 -0.31 -4.63 0.38
N ARG A 61 -0.39 -5.96 0.21
CA ARG A 61 0.10 -6.67 -0.97
C ARG A 61 -1.10 -7.01 -1.87
N ILE A 62 -0.88 -7.74 -2.97
CA ILE A 62 -1.96 -8.28 -3.79
C ILE A 62 -2.24 -9.76 -3.46
N HIS A 63 -3.49 -10.19 -3.62
CA HIS A 63 -3.91 -11.59 -3.52
C HIS A 63 -3.51 -12.41 -4.77
N LYS A 64 -3.81 -13.72 -4.76
CA LYS A 64 -3.65 -14.55 -5.96
C LYS A 64 -4.62 -14.10 -7.04
N ASP A 65 -5.89 -13.97 -6.67
CA ASP A 65 -6.94 -13.36 -7.48
C ASP A 65 -7.00 -11.86 -7.19
N VAL A 66 -6.87 -11.04 -8.23
CA VAL A 66 -6.97 -9.57 -8.10
C VAL A 66 -8.36 -9.15 -7.61
N ARG A 67 -9.41 -9.93 -7.87
CA ARG A 67 -10.78 -9.65 -7.40
C ARG A 67 -10.87 -9.65 -5.87
N GLU A 68 -10.15 -10.57 -5.21
CA GLU A 68 -10.03 -10.56 -3.75
C GLU A 68 -9.33 -9.29 -3.25
N THR A 69 -8.35 -8.79 -4.00
CA THR A 69 -7.64 -7.54 -3.65
C THR A 69 -8.58 -6.34 -3.79
N VAL A 70 -9.36 -6.28 -4.86
CA VAL A 70 -10.36 -5.23 -5.09
C VAL A 70 -11.43 -5.25 -4.00
N GLU A 71 -11.93 -6.43 -3.63
CA GLU A 71 -12.91 -6.58 -2.55
C GLU A 71 -12.33 -6.12 -1.20
N PHE A 72 -11.09 -6.50 -0.90
CA PHE A 72 -10.40 -6.03 0.31
C PHE A 72 -10.27 -4.51 0.35
N VAL A 73 -9.90 -3.89 -0.79
CA VAL A 73 -9.80 -2.43 -0.93
C VAL A 73 -11.16 -1.78 -0.67
N LYS A 74 -12.24 -2.25 -1.31
CA LYS A 74 -13.60 -1.71 -1.11
C LYS A 74 -14.06 -1.79 0.35
N ARG A 75 -13.71 -2.87 1.06
CA ARG A 75 -14.01 -2.97 2.50
C ARG A 75 -13.25 -1.95 3.34
N ALA A 76 -11.98 -1.71 3.03
CA ALA A 76 -11.18 -0.70 3.71
C ALA A 76 -11.68 0.71 3.41
N GLU A 77 -12.10 1.00 2.17
CA GLU A 77 -12.75 2.25 1.77
C GLU A 77 -14.04 2.46 2.56
N PHE A 78 -14.91 1.45 2.62
CA PHE A 78 -16.14 1.50 3.41
C PHE A 78 -15.89 1.67 4.92
N ALA A 79 -14.72 1.24 5.40
CA ALA A 79 -14.30 1.46 6.79
C ALA A 79 -13.83 2.92 7.06
N GLY A 80 -13.57 3.70 6.01
CA GLY A 80 -13.17 5.11 6.11
C GLY A 80 -11.66 5.34 5.99
N VAL A 81 -10.92 4.47 5.30
CA VAL A 81 -9.50 4.74 4.99
C VAL A 81 -9.38 5.92 4.03
N ASP A 82 -8.37 6.78 4.22
CA ASP A 82 -8.18 7.99 3.41
C ASP A 82 -7.34 7.71 2.16
N PHE A 83 -6.40 6.76 2.20
CA PHE A 83 -5.68 6.27 1.01
C PHE A 83 -5.08 4.88 1.24
N ILE A 84 -4.72 4.18 0.16
CA ILE A 84 -4.19 2.81 0.22
C ILE A 84 -2.89 2.71 -0.58
N THR A 85 -1.86 2.15 0.05
CA THR A 85 -0.62 1.78 -0.64
C THR A 85 -0.65 0.31 -1.03
N VAL A 86 -0.47 0.01 -2.32
CA VAL A 86 -0.53 -1.35 -2.87
C VAL A 86 0.84 -1.79 -3.34
N HIS A 87 1.42 -2.79 -2.68
CA HIS A 87 2.58 -3.49 -3.23
C HIS A 87 2.11 -4.53 -4.25
N GLY A 88 2.53 -4.39 -5.52
CA GLY A 88 2.16 -5.28 -6.63
C GLY A 88 2.78 -6.68 -6.59
N ARG A 89 3.11 -7.21 -5.41
CA ARG A 89 3.58 -8.59 -5.22
C ARG A 89 2.71 -9.27 -4.18
N ARG A 90 2.50 -10.56 -4.38
CA ARG A 90 1.85 -11.46 -3.44
C ARG A 90 2.73 -11.69 -2.22
N LYS A 91 2.15 -12.15 -1.11
CA LYS A 91 2.88 -12.35 0.15
C LYS A 91 4.05 -13.34 0.05
N TRP A 92 3.96 -14.35 -0.83
CA TRP A 92 5.00 -15.37 -1.02
C TRP A 92 6.02 -15.03 -2.13
N GLN A 93 5.80 -13.96 -2.89
CA GLN A 93 6.72 -13.58 -3.97
C GLN A 93 7.95 -12.86 -3.41
N LYS A 94 9.13 -13.34 -3.85
CA LYS A 94 10.42 -12.71 -3.56
C LYS A 94 10.55 -11.34 -4.23
N SER A 95 11.44 -10.49 -3.72
CA SER A 95 11.73 -9.17 -4.30
C SER A 95 12.28 -9.22 -5.74
N SER A 96 12.81 -10.35 -6.17
CA SER A 96 13.28 -10.58 -7.54
C SER A 96 12.13 -10.78 -8.54
N VAL A 97 10.92 -11.07 -8.08
CA VAL A 97 9.76 -11.18 -8.95
C VAL A 97 9.34 -9.77 -9.38
N PRO A 98 9.08 -9.51 -10.67
CA PRO A 98 8.52 -8.23 -11.10
C PRO A 98 7.20 -7.90 -10.37
N VAL A 99 6.92 -6.61 -10.22
CA VAL A 99 5.60 -6.19 -9.71
C VAL A 99 4.54 -6.38 -10.79
N ASP A 100 3.36 -6.79 -10.37
CA ASP A 100 2.18 -6.92 -11.21
C ASP A 100 1.53 -5.54 -11.38
N VAL A 101 1.91 -4.86 -12.46
CA VAL A 101 1.45 -3.51 -12.82
C VAL A 101 -0.05 -3.53 -13.13
N GLU A 102 -0.51 -4.57 -13.81
CA GLU A 102 -1.90 -4.73 -14.20
C GLU A 102 -2.81 -4.92 -12.98
N ALA A 103 -2.37 -5.71 -11.99
CA ALA A 103 -3.10 -5.83 -10.74
C ALA A 103 -3.25 -4.48 -10.01
N ILE A 104 -2.21 -3.64 -10.01
CA ILE A 104 -2.27 -2.29 -9.42
C ILE A 104 -3.24 -1.39 -10.21
N ARG A 105 -3.19 -1.44 -11.55
CA ARG A 105 -4.12 -0.70 -12.42
C ARG A 105 -5.57 -1.08 -12.13
N LEU A 106 -5.87 -2.38 -12.09
CA LEU A 106 -7.22 -2.88 -11.80
C LEU A 106 -7.71 -2.45 -10.41
N VAL A 107 -6.83 -2.47 -9.40
CA VAL A 107 -7.16 -1.95 -8.07
C VAL A 107 -7.45 -0.44 -8.13
N ARG A 108 -6.62 0.33 -8.82
CA ARG A 108 -6.79 1.79 -8.96
C ARG A 108 -8.11 2.15 -9.64
N GLU A 109 -8.50 1.41 -10.67
CA GLU A 109 -9.75 1.63 -11.44
C GLU A 109 -11.01 1.31 -10.63
N ASN A 110 -10.90 0.44 -9.63
CA ASN A 110 -12.03 0.03 -8.79
C ASN A 110 -12.06 0.73 -7.42
N ALA A 111 -11.07 1.58 -7.13
CA ALA A 111 -10.94 2.32 -5.89
C ALA A 111 -11.44 3.76 -6.05
N SER A 112 -12.19 4.22 -5.06
CA SER A 112 -12.61 5.62 -4.91
C SER A 112 -11.59 6.43 -4.12
N VAL A 113 -10.82 5.80 -3.23
CA VAL A 113 -9.74 6.48 -2.49
C VAL A 113 -8.45 6.52 -3.31
N PRO A 114 -7.53 7.46 -3.04
CA PRO A 114 -6.24 7.51 -3.69
C PRO A 114 -5.43 6.21 -3.48
N ILE A 115 -4.93 5.65 -4.58
CA ILE A 115 -4.02 4.49 -4.57
C ILE A 115 -2.59 4.96 -4.80
N ILE A 116 -1.68 4.49 -3.95
CA ILE A 116 -0.23 4.68 -4.07
C ILE A 116 0.39 3.34 -4.47
N ALA A 117 1.12 3.28 -5.58
CA ALA A 117 1.82 2.07 -5.98
C ALA A 117 3.09 1.85 -5.15
N ASN A 118 3.48 0.60 -4.91
CA ASN A 118 4.74 0.27 -4.25
C ASN A 118 5.47 -0.92 -4.90
N GLY A 119 6.78 -0.75 -5.05
CA GLY A 119 7.73 -1.78 -5.47
C GLY A 119 8.14 -1.70 -6.95
N GLY A 120 9.37 -2.14 -7.24
CA GLY A 120 9.86 -2.28 -8.61
C GLY A 120 10.22 -0.98 -9.34
N VAL A 121 10.31 0.14 -8.61
CA VAL A 121 10.64 1.46 -9.14
C VAL A 121 11.88 1.98 -8.40
N PHE A 122 12.89 2.44 -9.14
CA PHE A 122 14.21 2.85 -8.63
C PHE A 122 14.67 4.21 -9.11
N SER A 123 13.90 4.87 -9.98
CA SER A 123 14.19 6.24 -10.42
C SER A 123 12.92 7.08 -10.50
N LEU A 124 13.08 8.40 -10.45
CA LEU A 124 11.97 9.34 -10.65
C LEU A 124 11.30 9.13 -12.03
N LYS A 125 12.09 8.88 -13.07
CA LYS A 125 11.59 8.61 -14.42
C LYS A 125 10.69 7.37 -14.47
N GLU A 126 11.11 6.29 -13.82
CA GLU A 126 10.30 5.07 -13.69
C GLU A 126 9.04 5.33 -12.87
N ALA A 127 9.13 6.10 -11.79
CA ALA A 127 7.98 6.46 -10.97
C ALA A 127 6.92 7.24 -11.77
N SER A 128 7.34 8.24 -12.54
CA SER A 128 6.45 9.01 -13.40
C SER A 128 5.82 8.16 -14.51
N GLY A 129 6.59 7.24 -15.11
CA GLY A 129 6.06 6.29 -16.08
C GLY A 129 5.02 5.35 -15.46
N PHE A 130 5.34 4.77 -14.31
CA PHE A 130 4.45 3.87 -13.57
C PHE A 130 3.13 4.56 -13.20
N ALA A 131 3.20 5.79 -12.69
CA ALA A 131 2.03 6.57 -12.31
C ALA A 131 1.12 6.84 -13.51
N ARG A 132 1.70 7.22 -14.66
CA ARG A 132 0.96 7.42 -15.91
C ARG A 132 0.31 6.14 -16.41
N ASP A 133 1.03 5.01 -16.36
CA ASP A 133 0.57 3.75 -16.95
C ASP A 133 -0.52 3.06 -16.10
N THR A 134 -0.57 3.35 -14.78
CA THR A 134 -1.53 2.74 -13.85
C THR A 134 -2.61 3.69 -13.33
N GLY A 135 -2.45 5.01 -13.53
CA GLY A 135 -3.37 6.03 -13.01
C GLY A 135 -3.30 6.24 -11.48
N VAL A 136 -2.29 5.71 -10.80
CA VAL A 136 -2.08 5.92 -9.36
C VAL A 136 -1.67 7.36 -9.08
N VAL A 137 -2.02 7.87 -7.89
CA VAL A 137 -1.74 9.26 -7.51
C VAL A 137 -0.29 9.46 -7.06
N GLY A 138 0.43 8.36 -6.81
CA GLY A 138 1.80 8.40 -6.33
C GLY A 138 2.46 7.03 -6.33
N VAL A 139 3.78 7.04 -6.16
CA VAL A 139 4.60 5.83 -6.07
C VAL A 139 5.46 5.90 -4.82
N MET A 140 5.26 4.96 -3.91
CA MET A 140 6.11 4.75 -2.75
C MET A 140 7.33 3.92 -3.17
N VAL A 141 8.51 4.53 -3.13
CA VAL A 141 9.79 3.87 -3.41
C VAL A 141 10.37 3.33 -2.11
N CYS A 142 10.78 2.06 -2.12
CA CYS A 142 11.52 1.45 -1.02
C CYS A 142 12.58 0.53 -1.62
N CYS A 143 13.86 0.80 -1.31
CA CYS A 143 14.97 0.00 -1.78
C CYS A 143 15.04 -1.33 -1.03
N ALA A 144 14.91 -2.44 -1.76
CA ALA A 144 15.30 -3.77 -1.27
C ALA A 144 16.80 -4.07 -1.48
N LYS A 145 17.61 -3.09 -1.93
CA LYS A 145 19.06 -3.25 -2.04
C LYS A 145 19.73 -2.98 -0.68
N TYR A 146 19.71 -3.98 0.19
CA TYR A 146 20.82 -4.17 1.15
C TYR A 146 21.56 -5.46 0.79
N ALA A 147 22.36 -5.32 -0.27
CA ALA A 147 23.64 -6.00 -0.45
C ALA A 147 24.61 -4.95 -1.05
N GLY A 148 24.93 -3.95 -0.23
CA GLY A 148 26.16 -3.15 -0.34
C GLY A 148 26.28 -2.13 -1.47
N HIS A 149 25.36 -1.18 -1.64
CA HIS A 149 25.61 0.22 -2.08
C HIS A 149 24.26 0.93 -2.29
N CYS A 150 23.88 1.81 -1.35
CA CYS A 150 22.95 2.89 -1.63
C CYS A 150 23.80 4.08 -2.08
N SER A 151 23.79 4.40 -3.38
CA SER A 151 24.13 5.77 -3.76
C SER A 151 22.93 6.64 -3.42
N PRO A 152 23.14 7.77 -2.70
CA PRO A 152 22.07 8.73 -2.47
C PRO A 152 21.58 9.26 -3.82
N ILE A 153 20.26 9.39 -3.92
CA ILE A 153 19.60 10.14 -4.99
C ILE A 153 19.91 11.62 -4.77
#